data_AF-A0A9E3CED0-F1
#
_entry.id   AF-A0A9E3CED0-F1
#
_cell.length_a   1.000
_cell.length_b   1.000
_cell.length_c   1.000
_cell.angle_alpha   90.00
_cell.angle_beta   90.00
_cell.angle_gamma   90.00
#
_symmetry.space_group_name_H-M   'P 1'
#
loop_
_entity.id
_entity.type
_entity.pdbx_description
1 polymer ?
#
loop_
_entity_poly.entity_id
_entity_poly.type
_entity_poly.pdbx_seq_one_letter_code
_entity_poly.pdbx_strand_id
1 'polypeptide(L)'
;MKGTARLKLWLAVAAVFALGCATGALLDSAYRLRAGAARNESRGRRDPERIFEKMRQDLSLDERQSAEVRKILDETRNEYRTLRSEARPRFDAIRQSARTRIRALLTPEQQQRFDARVAEMDARREAEEKENSRQ
;
A
#
# COMPACT_ATOMS: atom_id res chain seq x y z
N MET A 1 -20.51 52.16 20.07
CA MET A 1 -19.65 51.07 20.59
C MET A 1 -20.22 49.66 20.30
N LYS A 2 -20.55 49.30 19.05
CA LYS A 2 -21.15 47.98 18.71
C LYS A 2 -20.23 47.04 17.88
N GLY A 3 -19.10 47.54 17.36
CA GLY A 3 -18.20 46.78 16.47
C GLY A 3 -17.24 45.83 17.19
N THR A 4 -16.74 46.20 18.37
CA THR A 4 -15.76 45.40 19.11
C THR A 4 -16.37 44.15 19.75
N ALA A 5 -17.65 44.19 20.14
CA ALA A 5 -18.37 43.03 20.69
C ALA A 5 -18.59 41.93 19.63
N ARG A 6 -18.89 42.33 18.38
CA ARG A 6 -19.05 41.40 17.25
C ARG A 6 -17.72 40.77 16.83
N LEU A 7 -16.63 41.54 16.87
CA LEU A 7 -15.28 41.04 16.59
C LEU A 7 -14.81 40.03 17.64
N LYS A 8 -15.05 40.31 18.93
CA LYS A 8 -14.74 39.38 20.02
C LYS A 8 -15.52 38.07 19.91
N LEU A 9 -16.79 38.13 19.51
CA LEU A 9 -17.62 36.95 19.27
C LEU A 9 -17.07 36.11 18.11
N TRP A 10 -16.70 36.73 16.99
CA TRP A 10 -16.10 36.04 15.85
C TRP A 10 -14.73 35.42 16.18
N LEU A 11 -13.90 36.11 16.96
CA LEU A 11 -12.62 35.56 17.43
C LEU A 11 -12.81 34.35 18.35
N ALA A 12 -13.80 34.37 19.23
CA ALA A 12 -14.11 33.22 20.09
C ALA A 12 -14.56 32.01 19.26
N VAL A 13 -15.43 32.22 18.26
CA VAL A 13 -15.88 31.15 17.36
C VAL A 13 -14.71 30.60 16.54
N ALA A 14 -13.85 31.47 15.98
CA ALA A 14 -12.67 31.06 15.23
C ALA A 14 -11.68 30.26 16.09
N ALA A 15 -11.50 30.65 17.36
CA ALA A 15 -10.63 29.96 18.30
C ALA A 15 -11.15 28.54 18.62
N VAL A 16 -12.45 28.38 18.89
CA VAL A 16 -13.06 27.06 19.12
C VAL A 16 -12.97 26.18 17.88
N PHE A 17 -13.18 26.75 16.70
CA PHE A 17 -13.05 26.04 15.42
C PHE A 17 -11.60 25.56 15.19
N ALA A 18 -10.61 26.42 15.41
CA ALA A 18 -9.20 26.07 15.29
C ALA A 18 -8.80 24.95 16.27
N LEU A 19 -9.31 25.01 17.52
CA LEU A 19 -9.10 23.96 18.52
C LEU A 19 -9.73 22.63 18.09
N GLY A 20 -10.93 22.68 17.50
CA GLY A 20 -11.62 21.53 16.92
C GLY A 20 -10.84 20.90 15.76
N CYS A 21 -10.33 21.72 14.83
CA CYS A 21 -9.49 21.25 13.72
C CYS A 21 -8.18 20.62 14.21
N ALA A 22 -7.51 21.23 15.20
CA ALA A 22 -6.28 20.69 15.77
C ALA A 22 -6.54 19.33 16.45
N THR A 23 -7.61 19.22 17.23
CA THR A 23 -8.02 17.97 17.89
C THR A 23 -8.38 16.89 16.87
N GLY A 24 -9.12 17.26 15.83
CA GLY A 24 -9.45 16.36 14.72
C GLY A 24 -8.22 15.85 13.97
N ALA A 25 -7.25 16.73 13.68
CA ALA A 25 -6.00 16.36 13.02
C ALA A 25 -5.14 15.42 13.88
N LEU A 26 -5.09 15.63 15.19
CA LEU A 26 -4.35 14.79 16.13
C LEU A 26 -4.97 13.37 16.25
N LEU A 27 -6.30 13.28 16.38
CA LEU A 27 -7.01 12.00 16.44
C LEU A 27 -6.85 11.20 15.13
N ASP A 28 -6.97 11.87 13.98
CA ASP A 28 -6.81 11.28 12.66
C ASP A 28 -5.35 10.81 12.42
N SER A 29 -4.37 11.57 12.90
CA SER A 29 -2.96 11.15 12.87
C SER A 29 -2.70 9.89 13.70
N ALA A 30 -3.18 9.85 14.95
CA ALA A 30 -3.03 8.69 15.83
C ALA A 30 -3.73 7.44 15.29
N TYR A 31 -4.93 7.62 14.71
CA TYR A 31 -5.67 6.53 14.07
C TYR A 31 -4.92 5.97 12.86
N ARG A 32 -4.37 6.83 11.99
CA ARG A 32 -3.56 6.40 10.84
C ARG A 32 -2.27 5.69 11.24
N LEU A 33 -1.59 6.14 12.30
CA LEU A 33 -0.38 5.46 12.81
C LEU A 33 -0.71 4.05 13.32
N ARG A 34 -1.80 3.88 14.08
CA ARG A 34 -2.21 2.59 14.64
C ARG A 34 -2.78 1.64 13.58
N ALA A 35 -3.59 2.16 12.66
CA ALA A 35 -4.11 1.39 11.52
C ALA A 35 -3.02 1.05 10.49
N GLY A 36 -2.01 1.92 10.35
CA GLY A 36 -0.82 1.68 9.52
C GLY A 36 0.05 0.55 10.06
N ALA A 37 0.29 0.53 11.38
CA ALA A 37 1.06 -0.54 12.04
C ALA A 37 0.38 -1.92 11.90
N ALA A 38 -0.93 -2.01 12.16
CA ALA A 38 -1.69 -3.26 12.02
C ALA A 38 -1.79 -3.76 10.56
N ARG A 39 -1.82 -2.85 9.59
CA ARG A 39 -1.79 -3.22 8.16
C ARG A 39 -0.41 -3.67 7.68
N ASN A 40 0.66 -3.22 8.33
CA ASN A 40 2.03 -3.60 7.96
C ASN A 40 2.33 -5.06 8.36
N GLU A 41 1.78 -5.50 9.49
CA GLU A 41 1.93 -6.88 9.98
C GLU A 41 1.21 -7.91 9.07
N SER A 42 0.09 -7.53 8.47
CA SER A 42 -0.64 -8.38 7.50
C SER A 42 -0.05 -8.38 6.08
N ARG A 43 0.91 -7.47 5.79
CA ARG A 43 1.68 -7.46 4.54
C ARG A 43 3.04 -8.13 4.67
N GLY A 44 3.38 -8.60 5.87
CA GLY A 44 4.55 -9.41 6.12
C GLY A 44 4.46 -10.67 5.26
N ARG A 45 5.34 -10.75 4.27
CA ARG A 45 5.66 -11.98 3.53
C ARG A 45 5.61 -13.15 4.52
N ARG A 46 4.69 -14.08 4.30
CA ARG A 46 4.76 -15.38 4.99
C ARG A 46 6.12 -15.97 4.63
N ASP A 47 6.99 -16.05 5.62
CA ASP A 47 8.30 -16.68 5.49
C ASP A 47 8.09 -18.11 4.94
N PRO A 48 8.59 -18.43 3.73
CA PRO A 48 8.44 -19.75 3.13
C PRO A 48 8.94 -20.86 4.06
N GLU A 49 9.99 -20.57 4.84
CA GLU A 49 10.58 -21.53 5.77
C GLU A 49 9.62 -21.83 6.93
N ARG A 50 8.90 -20.82 7.43
CA ARG A 50 7.87 -21.02 8.46
C ARG A 50 6.69 -21.85 7.96
N ILE A 51 6.31 -21.70 6.70
CA ILE A 51 5.25 -22.52 6.10
C ILE A 51 5.71 -23.97 6.00
N PHE A 52 6.93 -24.20 5.50
CA PHE A 52 7.52 -25.52 5.39
C PHE A 52 7.64 -26.20 6.75
N GLU A 53 8.21 -25.52 7.75
CA GLU A 53 8.38 -26.08 9.10
C GLU A 53 7.05 -26.43 9.75
N LYS A 54 6.01 -25.62 9.54
CA LYS A 54 4.67 -25.94 10.01
C LYS A 54 4.13 -27.22 9.35
N MET A 55 4.26 -27.36 8.03
CA MET A 55 3.85 -28.57 7.32
C MET A 55 4.64 -29.80 7.78
N ARG A 56 5.95 -29.65 7.97
CA ARG A 56 6.83 -30.71 8.46
C ARG A 56 6.37 -31.22 9.83
N GLN A 57 6.05 -30.31 10.75
CA GLN A 57 5.57 -30.65 12.09
C GLN A 57 4.15 -31.25 12.07
N ASP A 58 3.21 -30.57 11.41
CA ASP A 58 1.79 -30.97 11.37
C ASP A 58 1.61 -32.35 10.72
N LEU A 59 2.44 -32.69 9.72
CA LEU A 59 2.39 -33.96 8.99
C LEU A 59 3.43 -34.98 9.46
N SER A 60 4.30 -34.60 10.42
CA SER A 60 5.41 -35.43 10.90
C SER A 60 6.25 -36.02 9.76
N LEU A 61 6.65 -35.16 8.82
CA LEU A 61 7.41 -35.60 7.63
C LEU A 61 8.78 -36.12 8.02
N ASP A 62 9.15 -37.27 7.47
CA ASP A 62 10.53 -37.77 7.54
C ASP A 62 11.48 -36.95 6.66
N GLU A 63 12.79 -37.21 6.76
CA GLU A 63 13.84 -36.47 6.07
C GLU A 63 13.71 -36.56 4.54
N ARG A 64 13.30 -37.72 4.03
CA ARG A 64 13.11 -37.92 2.58
C ARG A 64 11.89 -37.14 2.10
N GLN A 65 10.77 -37.23 2.81
CA GLN A 65 9.55 -36.48 2.50
C GLN A 65 9.79 -34.97 2.60
N SER A 66 10.52 -34.53 3.62
CA SER A 66 10.90 -33.14 3.84
C SER A 66 11.70 -32.57 2.67
N ALA A 67 12.68 -33.33 2.16
CA ALA A 67 13.47 -32.93 1.00
C ALA A 67 12.63 -32.79 -0.27
N GLU A 68 11.76 -33.77 -0.55
CA GLU A 68 10.87 -33.73 -1.72
C GLU A 68 9.84 -32.60 -1.63
N VAL A 69 9.24 -32.38 -0.46
CA VAL A 69 8.28 -31.27 -0.25
C VAL A 69 8.98 -29.93 -0.45
N ARG A 70 10.19 -29.75 0.07
CA ARG A 70 10.97 -28.51 -0.13
C ARG A 70 11.20 -28.26 -1.62
N LYS A 71 11.61 -29.29 -2.36
CA LYS A 71 11.81 -29.21 -3.81
C LYS A 71 10.53 -28.80 -4.54
N ILE A 72 9.40 -29.42 -4.24
CA ILE A 72 8.09 -29.08 -4.84
C ILE A 72 7.72 -27.63 -4.56
N LEU A 73 7.91 -27.15 -3.33
CA LEU A 73 7.61 -25.76 -2.96
C LEU A 73 8.52 -24.77 -3.71
N ASP A 74 9.80 -25.08 -3.89
CA ASP A 74 10.75 -24.25 -4.63
C ASP A 74 10.43 -24.21 -6.14
N GLU A 75 10.12 -25.36 -6.75
CA GLU A 75 9.67 -25.45 -8.14
C GLU A 75 8.39 -24.64 -8.35
N THR A 76 7.39 -24.84 -7.49
CA THR A 76 6.13 -24.10 -7.50
C THR A 76 6.36 -22.59 -7.39
N ARG A 77 7.27 -22.16 -6.51
CA ARG A 77 7.63 -20.74 -6.36
C ARG A 77 8.22 -20.17 -7.65
N ASN A 78 9.05 -20.94 -8.34
CA ASN A 78 9.64 -20.52 -9.61
C ASN A 78 8.59 -20.44 -10.72
N GLU A 79 7.67 -21.41 -10.80
CA GLU A 79 6.53 -21.36 -11.74
C GLU A 79 5.69 -20.10 -11.55
N TYR A 80 5.35 -19.76 -10.30
CA TYR A 80 4.62 -18.53 -10.00
C TYR A 80 5.41 -17.27 -10.38
N ARG A 81 6.73 -17.24 -10.18
CA ARG A 81 7.59 -16.13 -10.60
C ARG A 81 7.58 -15.96 -12.12
N THR A 82 7.69 -17.05 -12.86
CA THR A 82 7.62 -17.05 -14.33
C THR A 82 6.27 -16.53 -14.81
N LEU A 83 5.16 -17.10 -14.31
CA LEU A 83 3.81 -16.65 -14.66
C LEU A 83 3.60 -15.16 -14.35
N ARG A 84 4.12 -14.69 -13.21
CA ARG A 84 4.06 -13.27 -12.82
C ARG A 84 4.78 -12.39 -13.84
N SER A 85 5.99 -12.78 -14.28
CA SER A 85 6.76 -12.03 -15.27
C SER A 85 6.06 -11.98 -16.64
N GLU A 86 5.48 -13.09 -17.09
CA GLU A 86 4.75 -13.16 -18.36
C GLU A 86 3.46 -12.36 -18.34
N ALA A 87 2.75 -12.35 -17.21
CA ALA A 87 1.49 -11.63 -17.07
C ALA A 87 1.71 -10.11 -16.87
N ARG A 88 2.89 -9.69 -16.40
CA ARG A 88 3.18 -8.29 -16.04
C ARG A 88 2.87 -7.29 -17.16
N PRO A 89 3.29 -7.49 -18.43
CA PRO A 89 2.97 -6.56 -19.51
C PRO A 89 1.46 -6.41 -19.75
N ARG A 90 0.68 -7.47 -19.55
CA ARG A 90 -0.79 -7.43 -19.71
C ARG A 90 -1.42 -6.54 -18.64
N PHE A 91 -0.97 -6.62 -17.40
CA PHE A 91 -1.43 -5.74 -16.33
C PHE A 91 -1.05 -4.28 -16.59
N ASP A 92 0.15 -4.03 -17.08
CA ASP A 92 0.63 -2.68 -17.37
C ASP A 92 -0.13 -2.05 -18.55
N ALA A 93 -0.46 -2.83 -19.57
CA ALA A 93 -1.33 -2.39 -20.67
C ALA A 93 -2.73 -1.97 -20.18
N ILE A 94 -3.35 -2.77 -19.29
CA ILE A 94 -4.66 -2.45 -18.70
C ILE A 94 -4.58 -1.14 -17.90
N ARG A 95 -3.54 -0.97 -17.07
CA ARG A 95 -3.32 0.25 -16.28
C ARG A 95 -3.14 1.47 -17.18
N GLN A 96 -2.35 1.35 -18.24
CA GLN A 96 -2.10 2.45 -19.16
C GLN A 96 -3.37 2.85 -19.91
N SER A 97 -4.14 1.87 -20.39
CA SER A 97 -5.44 2.13 -21.02
C SER A 97 -6.40 2.88 -20.07
N ALA A 98 -6.49 2.44 -18.81
CA ALA A 98 -7.32 3.11 -17.81
C ALA A 98 -6.84 4.56 -17.54
N ARG A 99 -5.52 4.78 -17.42
CA ARG A 99 -4.93 6.11 -17.24
C ARG A 99 -5.28 7.04 -18.38
N THR A 100 -5.15 6.59 -19.63
CA THR A 100 -5.50 7.38 -20.81
C THR A 100 -6.98 7.78 -20.78
N ARG A 101 -7.88 6.83 -20.49
CA ARG A 101 -9.33 7.09 -20.43
C ARG A 101 -9.69 8.06 -19.31
N ILE A 102 -9.08 7.93 -18.14
CA ILE A 102 -9.28 8.87 -17.01
C ILE A 102 -8.77 10.26 -17.39
N ARG A 103 -7.55 10.36 -17.92
CA ARG A 103 -6.92 11.63 -18.31
C ARG A 103 -7.79 12.42 -19.29
N ALA A 104 -8.43 11.74 -20.25
CA ALA A 104 -9.31 12.36 -21.25
C ALA A 104 -10.53 13.07 -20.64
N LEU A 105 -10.93 12.72 -19.41
CA LEU A 105 -12.07 13.33 -18.71
C LEU A 105 -11.67 14.52 -17.82
N LEU A 106 -10.37 14.79 -17.68
CA LEU A 106 -9.84 15.77 -16.75
C LEU A 106 -9.55 17.10 -17.45
N THR A 107 -9.80 18.19 -16.73
CA THR A 107 -9.32 19.55 -17.09
C THR A 107 -7.79 19.62 -17.09
N PRO A 108 -7.17 20.60 -17.78
CA PRO A 108 -5.72 20.74 -17.83
C PRO A 108 -5.05 20.78 -16.44
N GLU A 109 -5.65 21.48 -15.47
CA GLU A 109 -5.13 21.59 -14.11
C GLU A 109 -5.24 20.26 -13.35
N GLN A 110 -6.32 19.50 -13.58
CA GLN A 110 -6.50 18.18 -13.00
C GLN A 110 -5.55 17.15 -13.62
N GLN A 111 -5.27 17.26 -14.92
CA GLN A 111 -4.32 16.40 -15.63
C GLN A 111 -2.92 16.49 -15.01
N GLN A 112 -2.44 17.70 -14.70
CA GLN A 112 -1.14 17.88 -14.04
C GLN A 112 -1.08 17.20 -12.67
N ARG A 113 -2.14 17.35 -11.86
CA ARG A 113 -2.24 16.69 -10.54
C ARG A 113 -2.33 15.17 -10.67
N PHE A 114 -3.02 14.67 -11.70
CA PHE A 114 -3.14 13.25 -11.98
C PHE A 114 -1.80 12.64 -12.39
N ASP A 115 -1.06 13.30 -13.28
CA ASP A 115 0.26 12.84 -13.72
C ASP A 115 1.26 12.76 -12.58
N ALA A 116 1.28 13.78 -11.71
CA ALA A 116 2.15 13.78 -10.53
C ALA A 116 1.87 12.57 -9.62
N ARG A 117 0.59 12.25 -9.38
CA ARG A 117 0.20 11.07 -8.59
C ARG A 117 0.56 9.76 -9.28
N VAL A 118 0.38 9.68 -10.61
CA VAL A 118 0.75 8.51 -11.39
C VAL A 118 2.26 8.25 -11.32
N ALA A 119 3.07 9.30 -11.49
CA ALA A 119 4.52 9.20 -11.40
C ALA A 119 5.00 8.75 -10.02
N GLU A 120 4.42 9.29 -8.94
CA GLU A 120 4.72 8.87 -7.56
C GLU A 120 4.39 7.38 -7.35
N MET A 121 3.24 6.93 -7.85
CA MET A 121 2.83 5.53 -7.74
C MET A 121 3.75 4.58 -8.52
N ASP A 122 4.21 5.00 -9.70
CA ASP A 122 5.09 4.18 -10.54
C ASP A 122 6.50 4.10 -9.93
N ALA A 123 7.04 5.22 -9.45
CA ALA A 123 8.31 5.24 -8.73
C ALA A 123 8.28 4.32 -7.49
N ARG A 124 7.19 4.33 -6.71
CA ARG A 124 7.04 3.43 -5.56
C ARG A 124 7.00 1.96 -5.97
N ARG A 125 6.29 1.62 -7.05
CA ARG A 125 6.23 0.24 -7.57
C ARG A 125 7.59 -0.24 -8.04
N GLU A 126 8.33 0.58 -8.78
CA GLU A 126 9.68 0.24 -9.22
C GLU A 126 10.64 0.04 -8.05
N ALA A 127 10.50 0.84 -6.98
CA ALA A 127 11.28 0.65 -5.76
C ALA A 127 10.95 -0.69 -5.07
N GLU A 128 9.66 -0.99 -4.89
CA GLU A 128 9.19 -2.27 -4.31
C GLU A 128 9.66 -3.48 -5.15
N GLU A 129 9.67 -3.35 -6.47
CA GLU A 129 10.14 -4.42 -7.36
C GLU A 129 11.65 -4.60 -7.31
N LYS A 130 12.43 -3.52 -7.29
CA LYS A 130 13.90 -3.57 -7.14
C LYS A 130 14.29 -4.17 -5.80
N GLU A 131 13.53 -3.88 -4.74
CA GLU A 131 13.73 -4.51 -3.43
C GLU A 131 13.41 -6.01 -3.48
N ASN A 132 12.30 -6.39 -4.12
CA ASN A 132 11.92 -7.78 -4.30
C ASN A 132 12.87 -8.58 -5.21
N SER A 133 13.54 -7.95 -6.17
CA SER A 133 14.48 -8.62 -7.09
C SER A 133 15.89 -8.76 -6.54
N ARG A 134 16.24 -7.99 -5.50
CA ARG A 134 17.56 -8.04 -4.84
C ARG A 134 17.66 -9.12 -3.76
N GLN A 135 16.53 -9.74 -3.38
CA GLN A 135 16.42 -10.81 -2.39
C GLN A 135 16.04 -12.13 -3.05
#